data_AF-A0A2E1ZSW9-F1
#
_entry.id   AF-A0A2E1ZSW9-F1
#
_cell.length_a   1.000
_cell.length_b   1.000
_cell.length_c   1.000
_cell.angle_alpha   90.00
_cell.angle_beta   90.00
_cell.angle_gamma   90.00
#
_symmetry.space_group_name_H-M   'P 1'
#
loop_
_entity.id
_entity.type
_entity.pdbx_description
1 polymer ?
#
loop_
_entity_poly.entity_id
_entity_poly.type
_entity_poly.pdbx_seq_one_letter_code
_entity_poly.pdbx_strand_id
1 'polypeptide(L)'
;MSIKSIILWLVFMIVEKTCSWKHHGEEELQVLQKSDSPILICLWHGYFIFPMVYLKRQFSFARVVSSTHKDSMVLASVLERFGFNLIKGSSTRGAKNVLKKMIKQYKNPQSITVITNAFLMVLR
;
A
#
# COMPACT_ATOMS: atom_id res chain seq x y z
N MET A 1 -0.39 -20.08 0.04
CA MET A 1 -0.69 -19.11 -1.03
C MET A 1 -1.46 -19.81 -2.14
N SER A 2 -2.44 -19.16 -2.75
CA SER A 2 -3.09 -19.71 -3.96
C SER A 2 -2.13 -19.65 -5.15
N ILE A 3 -2.31 -20.51 -6.16
CA ILE A 3 -1.61 -20.42 -7.46
C ILE A 3 -1.68 -19.00 -8.03
N LYS A 4 -2.85 -18.35 -7.92
CA LYS A 4 -3.05 -16.96 -8.36
C LYS A 4 -2.07 -15.98 -7.69
N SER A 5 -1.79 -16.18 -6.40
CA SER A 5 -0.86 -15.33 -5.64
C SER A 5 0.59 -15.54 -6.07
N ILE A 6 0.96 -16.78 -6.44
CA ILE A 6 2.30 -17.09 -6.95
C ILE A 6 2.50 -16.44 -8.32
N ILE A 7 1.53 -16.58 -9.22
CA ILE A 7 1.55 -15.94 -10.54
C ILE A 7 1.68 -14.42 -10.38
N LEU A 8 0.85 -13.80 -9.53
CA LEU A 8 0.91 -12.37 -9.30
C LEU A 8 2.27 -11.94 -8.72
N TRP A 9 2.82 -12.70 -7.77
CA TRP A 9 4.15 -12.43 -7.22
C TRP A 9 5.24 -12.50 -8.31
N LEU A 10 5.18 -13.47 -9.23
CA LEU A 10 6.10 -13.54 -10.36
C LEU A 10 5.97 -12.33 -11.28
N VAL A 11 4.74 -11.88 -11.57
CA VAL A 11 4.51 -10.65 -12.36
C VAL A 11 5.19 -9.45 -11.72
N PHE A 12 5.04 -9.27 -10.40
CA PHE A 12 5.75 -8.21 -9.66
C PHE A 12 7.27 -8.31 -9.83
N MET A 13 7.83 -9.51 -9.70
CA MET A 13 9.28 -9.72 -9.83
C MET A 13 9.79 -9.49 -11.26
N ILE A 14 9.01 -9.87 -12.28
CA ILE A 14 9.34 -9.62 -13.68
C ILE A 14 9.35 -8.12 -13.93
N VAL A 15 8.25 -7.41 -13.61
CA VAL A 15 8.15 -5.95 -13.78
C VAL A 15 9.28 -5.24 -13.05
N GLU A 16 9.59 -5.65 -11.81
CA GLU A 16 10.70 -5.10 -11.03
C GLU A 16 12.05 -5.22 -11.75
N LYS A 17 12.32 -6.36 -12.41
CA LYS A 17 13.60 -6.65 -13.06
C LYS A 17 13.68 -6.13 -14.50
N THR A 18 12.58 -6.13 -15.25
CA THR A 18 12.58 -5.79 -16.68
C THR A 18 12.32 -4.31 -16.95
N CYS A 19 11.68 -3.60 -16.02
CA CYS A 19 11.45 -2.17 -16.17
C CYS A 19 12.66 -1.36 -15.70
N SER A 20 12.97 -0.30 -16.44
CA SER A 20 13.88 0.74 -15.99
C SER A 20 13.11 1.76 -15.16
N TRP A 21 13.63 2.11 -13.98
CA TRP A 21 12.93 2.95 -13.00
C TRP A 21 13.57 4.34 -12.95
N LYS A 22 12.74 5.37 -13.09
CA LYS A 22 13.10 6.77 -12.83
C LYS A 22 12.08 7.31 -11.83
N HIS A 23 12.57 7.86 -10.71
CA HIS A 23 11.71 8.45 -9.70
C HIS A 23 11.86 9.96 -9.74
N HIS A 24 10.75 10.67 -9.65
CA HIS A 24 10.70 12.12 -9.59
C HIS A 24 10.09 12.51 -8.26
N GLY A 25 10.66 13.53 -7.60
CA GLY A 25 10.19 14.00 -6.29
C GLY A 25 10.51 13.05 -5.13
N GLU A 26 11.58 12.26 -5.25
CA GLU A 26 12.02 11.34 -4.19
C GLU A 26 12.64 12.11 -3.00
N GLU A 27 13.16 13.31 -3.24
CA GLU A 27 13.76 14.18 -2.22
C GLU A 27 12.72 14.65 -1.20
N GLU A 28 11.56 15.13 -1.67
CA GLU A 28 10.45 15.56 -0.81
C GLU A 28 9.95 14.40 0.04
N LEU A 29 9.90 13.20 -0.54
CA LEU A 29 9.49 12.00 0.17
C LEU A 29 10.49 11.61 1.26
N GLN A 30 11.80 11.74 1.00
CA GLN A 30 12.84 11.52 2.01
C GLN A 30 12.81 12.58 3.13
N VAL A 31 12.48 13.84 2.80
CA VAL A 31 12.27 14.89 3.81
C VAL A 31 11.07 14.54 4.70
N LEU A 32 9.95 14.12 4.11
CA LEU A 32 8.77 13.68 4.86
C LEU A 32 9.07 12.46 5.74
N GLN A 33 9.84 11.49 5.25
CA GLN A 33 10.28 10.34 6.06
C GLN A 33 11.07 10.72 7.31
N LYS A 34 11.88 11.79 7.23
CA LYS A 34 12.66 12.31 8.35
C LYS A 34 11.85 13.21 9.28
N SER A 35 10.65 13.62 8.88
CA SER A 35 9.76 14.43 9.70
C SER A 35 9.09 13.58 10.79
N ASP A 36 8.81 14.18 11.94
CA ASP A 36 8.02 13.56 13.02
C ASP A 36 6.51 13.62 12.73
N SER A 37 6.11 13.40 11.47
CA SER A 37 4.71 13.47 11.04
C SER A 37 4.29 12.20 10.29
N PRO A 38 3.09 11.67 10.58
CA PRO A 38 2.60 10.48 9.90
C PRO A 38 2.38 10.76 8.41
N ILE A 39 2.68 9.76 7.58
CA ILE A 39 2.63 9.88 6.11
C ILE A 39 1.42 9.10 5.58
N LEU A 40 0.62 9.77 4.74
CA LEU A 40 -0.44 9.16 3.93
C LEU A 40 -0.02 9.15 2.46
N ILE A 41 0.17 7.96 1.91
CA ILE A 41 0.50 7.77 0.49
C ILE A 41 -0.78 7.39 -0.26
N CYS A 42 -1.19 8.24 -1.19
CA CYS A 42 -2.38 8.02 -2.01
C CYS A 42 -1.98 7.53 -3.40
N LEU A 43 -2.47 6.35 -3.78
CA LEU A 43 -2.15 5.71 -5.04
C LEU A 43 -3.36 5.61 -5.95
N TRP A 44 -3.13 5.67 -7.26
CA TRP A 44 -4.16 5.34 -8.22
C TRP A 44 -4.20 3.82 -8.48
N HIS A 45 -5.38 3.23 -8.42
CA HIS A 45 -5.54 1.77 -8.54
C HIS A 45 -5.12 1.22 -9.91
N GLY A 46 -5.26 1.98 -11.00
CA GLY A 46 -4.95 1.48 -12.35
C GLY A 46 -3.46 1.30 -12.64
N TYR A 47 -2.57 1.87 -11.82
CA TYR A 47 -1.12 1.68 -11.93
C TYR A 47 -0.53 0.95 -10.72
N PHE A 48 -1.34 0.26 -9.90
CA PHE A 48 -0.95 -0.22 -8.57
C PHE A 48 0.36 -1.02 -8.49
N ILE A 49 0.71 -1.79 -9.52
CA ILE A 49 1.93 -2.62 -9.53
C ILE A 49 3.20 -1.76 -9.40
N PHE A 50 3.31 -0.67 -10.16
CA PHE A 50 4.51 0.17 -10.20
C PHE A 50 4.84 0.85 -8.86
N PRO A 51 3.93 1.61 -8.22
CA PRO A 51 4.20 2.22 -6.93
C PRO A 51 4.39 1.17 -5.84
N MET A 52 3.77 -0.01 -5.92
CA MET A 52 4.06 -1.09 -4.96
C MET A 52 5.47 -1.64 -5.07
N VAL A 53 6.03 -1.76 -6.29
CA VAL A 53 7.45 -2.15 -6.46
C VAL A 53 8.36 -1.11 -5.81
N TYR A 54 8.08 0.17 -6.04
CA TYR A 54 8.83 1.26 -5.40
C TYR A 54 8.70 1.24 -3.86
N LEU A 55 7.48 1.17 -3.35
CA LEU A 55 7.19 1.19 -1.92
C LEU A 55 7.75 -0.04 -1.20
N LYS A 56 7.85 -1.19 -1.86
CA LYS A 56 8.49 -2.38 -1.29
C LYS A 56 9.96 -2.12 -0.96
N ARG A 57 10.65 -1.32 -1.79
CA ARG A 57 12.08 -1.00 -1.61
C ARG A 57 12.30 0.05 -0.52
N GLN A 58 11.44 1.05 -0.47
CA GLN A 58 11.63 2.22 0.40
C GLN A 58 10.82 2.16 1.72
N PHE A 59 9.75 1.37 1.76
CA PHE A 59 8.75 1.37 2.84
C PHE A 59 8.16 -0.01 3.09
N SER A 60 8.99 -1.05 3.19
CA SER A 60 8.52 -2.42 3.43
C SER A 60 7.65 -2.57 4.69
N PHE A 61 7.80 -1.69 5.68
CA PHE A 61 7.00 -1.65 6.92
C PHE A 61 5.71 -0.82 6.82
N ALA A 62 5.40 -0.25 5.65
CA ALA A 62 4.19 0.54 5.47
C ALA A 62 2.92 -0.32 5.65
N ARG A 63 1.84 0.36 6.04
CA ARG A 63 0.52 -0.27 6.13
C ARG A 63 -0.31 0.00 4.90
N VAL A 64 -0.72 -1.05 4.19
CA VAL A 64 -1.55 -0.92 2.99
C VAL A 64 -3.00 -1.22 3.36
N VAL A 65 -3.91 -0.30 3.03
CA VAL A 65 -5.35 -0.54 3.14
C VAL A 65 -5.77 -1.47 2.00
N SER A 66 -6.37 -2.60 2.35
CA SER A 66 -6.83 -3.58 1.37
C SER A 66 -8.28 -4.00 1.64
N SER A 67 -9.03 -4.19 0.55
CA SER A 67 -10.41 -4.67 0.61
C SER A 67 -10.48 -6.11 1.11
N THR A 68 -11.62 -6.49 1.70
CA THR A 68 -11.92 -7.85 2.13
C THR A 68 -12.47 -8.74 1.01
N HIS A 69 -12.49 -8.26 -0.24
CA HIS A 69 -12.96 -9.03 -1.38
C HIS A 69 -12.06 -10.24 -1.67
N LYS A 70 -12.62 -11.32 -2.23
CA LYS A 70 -11.85 -12.55 -2.54
C LYS A 70 -10.66 -12.28 -3.46
N ASP A 71 -10.84 -11.41 -4.45
CA ASP A 71 -9.76 -11.09 -5.41
C ASP A 71 -8.66 -10.23 -4.78
N SER A 72 -9.01 -9.32 -3.86
CA SER A 72 -8.01 -8.54 -3.13
C SER A 72 -7.23 -9.38 -2.12
N MET A 73 -7.71 -10.56 -1.72
CA MET A 73 -6.92 -11.48 -0.89
C MET A 73 -5.71 -12.06 -1.62
N VAL A 74 -5.78 -12.22 -2.95
CA VAL A 74 -4.62 -12.64 -3.75
C VAL A 74 -3.52 -11.60 -3.64
N LEU A 75 -3.87 -10.34 -3.90
CA LEU A 75 -2.94 -9.21 -3.76
C LEU A 75 -2.45 -9.04 -2.32
N ALA A 76 -3.33 -9.16 -1.34
CA ALA A 76 -3.00 -9.10 0.08
C ALA A 76 -1.88 -10.08 0.44
N SER A 77 -1.97 -11.34 0.01
CA SER A 77 -0.94 -12.34 0.28
C SER A 77 0.42 -12.00 -0.36
N VAL A 78 0.43 -11.33 -1.51
CA VAL A 78 1.67 -10.88 -2.17
C VAL A 78 2.27 -9.69 -1.42
N LEU A 79 1.44 -8.75 -0.97
CA LEU A 79 1.89 -7.59 -0.20
C LEU A 79 2.42 -7.98 1.18
N GLU A 80 1.75 -8.90 1.89
CA GLU A 80 2.24 -9.47 3.15
C GLU A 80 3.62 -10.13 2.95
N ARG A 81 3.85 -10.82 1.82
CA ARG A 81 5.15 -11.39 1.46
C ARG A 81 6.22 -10.34 1.18
N PHE A 82 5.84 -9.16 0.72
CA PHE A 82 6.76 -8.03 0.55
C PHE A 82 7.07 -7.29 1.86
N GLY A 83 6.50 -7.72 2.99
CA GLY A 83 6.73 -7.16 4.32
C GLY A 83 5.65 -6.18 4.78
N PHE A 84 4.73 -5.79 3.89
CA PHE A 84 3.70 -4.82 4.23
C PHE A 84 2.74 -5.36 5.27
N ASN A 85 2.34 -4.50 6.20
CA ASN A 85 1.23 -4.78 7.10
C ASN A 85 -0.09 -4.40 6.42
N LEU A 86 -1.13 -5.22 6.55
CA LEU A 86 -2.41 -4.93 5.90
C LEU A 86 -3.47 -4.46 6.87
N ILE A 87 -4.12 -3.34 6.51
CA ILE A 87 -5.36 -2.90 7.16
C ILE A 87 -6.52 -3.39 6.30
N LYS A 88 -7.07 -4.55 6.68
CA LYS A 88 -8.21 -5.16 5.99
C LYS A 88 -9.50 -4.42 6.34
N GLY A 89 -10.26 -3.99 5.32
CA GLY A 89 -11.59 -3.44 5.48
C GLY A 89 -12.30 -3.12 4.16
N SER A 90 -13.64 -3.20 4.17
CA SER A 90 -14.49 -2.89 3.02
C SER A 90 -14.69 -1.38 2.87
N SER A 91 -14.70 -0.90 1.63
CA SER A 91 -15.05 0.46 1.20
C SER A 91 -16.51 0.84 1.42
N THR A 92 -17.40 -0.07 1.86
CA THR A 92 -18.82 0.25 2.09
C THR A 92 -19.20 0.11 3.56
N ARG A 93 -19.07 -1.09 4.14
CA ARG A 93 -19.45 -1.34 5.53
C ARG A 93 -18.30 -1.20 6.52
N GLY A 94 -17.05 -1.27 6.05
CA GLY A 94 -15.85 -1.33 6.87
C GLY A 94 -15.06 -0.02 7.01
N ALA A 95 -15.44 1.02 6.26
CA ALA A 95 -14.64 2.24 6.12
C ALA A 95 -14.40 2.97 7.44
N LYS A 96 -15.43 3.10 8.30
CA LYS A 96 -15.31 3.68 9.65
C LYS A 96 -14.26 2.95 10.50
N ASN A 97 -14.20 1.63 10.40
CA ASN A 97 -13.27 0.81 11.17
C ASN A 97 -11.84 0.95 10.65
N VAL A 98 -11.65 1.05 9.33
CA VAL A 98 -10.36 1.36 8.71
C VAL A 98 -9.88 2.74 9.13
N LEU A 99 -10.75 3.76 9.07
CA LEU A 99 -10.43 5.12 9.49
C LEU A 99 -10.02 5.17 10.96
N LYS A 100 -10.76 4.50 11.85
CA LYS A 100 -10.41 4.40 13.27
C LYS A 100 -9.04 3.74 13.49
N LYS A 101 -8.70 2.71 12.71
CA LYS A 101 -7.36 2.07 12.75
C LYS A 101 -6.27 3.02 12.26
N MET A 102 -6.50 3.76 11.18
CA MET A 102 -5.57 4.76 10.65
C MET A 102 -5.32 5.88 11.66
N ILE A 103 -6.38 6.48 12.22
CA ILE A 103 -6.27 7.53 13.25
C ILE A 103 -5.48 7.03 14.47
N LYS A 104 -5.75 5.81 14.94
CA LYS A 104 -5.00 5.22 16.04
C LYS A 104 -3.50 5.07 15.71
N GLN A 105 -3.17 4.75 14.47
CA GLN A 105 -1.79 4.57 14.03
C GLN A 105 -1.05 5.91 13.86
N TYR A 106 -1.75 6.94 13.41
CA TYR A 106 -1.21 8.30 13.24
C TYR A 106 -0.85 8.98 14.57
N LYS A 107 -1.22 8.39 15.71
CA LYS A 107 -0.63 8.74 17.01
C LYS A 107 0.86 8.42 17.11
N ASN A 108 1.37 7.53 16.27
CA ASN A 108 2.80 7.29 16.11
C ASN A 108 3.30 8.16 14.93
N PRO A 109 4.21 9.12 15.17
CA PRO A 109 4.69 10.04 14.15
C PRO A 109 5.39 9.34 12.98
N GLN A 110 6.00 8.16 13.19
CA GLN A 110 6.68 7.40 12.14
C GLN A 110 5.75 6.47 11.35
N SER A 111 4.43 6.61 11.51
CA SER A 111 3.47 5.74 10.84
C SER A 111 3.27 6.11 9.37
N ILE A 112 3.32 5.10 8.50
CA ILE A 112 3.16 5.26 7.06
C ILE A 112 2.00 4.38 6.61
N THR A 113 0.99 5.00 6.01
CA THR A 113 -0.18 4.29 5.47
C THR A 113 -0.33 4.58 4.00
N VAL A 114 -0.64 3.52 3.24
CA VAL A 114 -0.85 3.56 1.80
C VAL A 114 -2.30 3.23 1.52
N ILE A 115 -2.98 4.11 0.79
CA ILE A 115 -4.36 3.91 0.35
C ILE A 115 -4.46 4.07 -1.16
N THR A 116 -5.49 3.46 -1.75
CA THR A 116 -5.83 3.70 -3.14
C THR A 116 -6.99 4.69 -3.25
N ASN A 117 -7.08 5.38 -4.38
CA ASN A 117 -8.20 6.27 -4.70
C ASN A 117 -9.57 5.57 -4.61
N ALA A 118 -9.64 4.26 -4.85
CA ALA A 118 -10.87 3.47 -4.67
C ALA A 118 -11.38 3.49 -3.22
N PHE A 119 -10.47 3.60 -2.24
CA PHE A 119 -10.84 3.80 -0.84
C PHE A 119 -11.09 5.29 -0.52
N LEU A 120 -10.33 6.19 -1.16
CA LEU A 120 -10.43 7.64 -0.95
C LEU A 120 -11.81 8.20 -1.35
N MET A 121 -12.46 7.63 -2.36
CA MET A 121 -13.83 8.01 -2.78
C MET A 121 -14.90 7.76 -1.70
N VAL A 122 -14.61 6.94 -0.70
CA VAL A 122 -15.52 6.59 0.42
C VAL A 122 -15.41 7.58 1.58
N LEU A 123 -14.32 8.35 1.64
CA LEU A 123 -14.08 9.34 2.70
C LEU A 123 -14.80 10.67 2.44
N ARG A 124 -15.72 10.72 1.47
CA ARG A 124 -16.59 11.86 1.19
C ARG A 124 -17.82 11.85 2.09
#